data_AF-A0A0B6ZA72-F1
#
_entry.id   AF-A0A0B6ZA72-F1
#
_cell.length_a   1.000
_cell.length_b   1.000
_cell.length_c   1.000
_cell.angle_alpha   90.00
_cell.angle_beta   90.00
_cell.angle_gamma   90.00
#
_symmetry.space_group_name_H-M   'P 1'
#
loop_
_entity.id
_entity.type
_entity.pdbx_description
1 polymer ?
#
loop_
_entity_poly.entity_id
_entity_poly.type
_entity_poly.pdbx_seq_one_letter_code
_entity_poly.pdbx_strand_id
1 'polypeptide(L)'
;HTSINIHLCDKYLFPAKTGFGSTTWGQNLEEFQSRFDPELTNKQGPQRLKNLYFAYLVELRAIAKAVPYLMQGGFYTGDQTEDADLKKGVFNFLDVIKSFPDHFDESQLFKGNTKEMKKLKTEFILHFRNISQIMDCVGCDKCKLWGKLQILGMGTALKILFSGDSMSPGSTVNTTSKDFQLTRTEIVALFNAFGRLSSSIYAIESFR
;
A
#
# COMPACT_ATOMS: atom_id res chain seq x y z
N HIS A 1 8.84 4.29 1.05
CA HIS A 1 9.98 5.10 0.53
C HIS A 1 10.21 4.87 -0.96
N THR A 2 10.58 3.67 -1.42
CA THR A 2 10.81 3.37 -2.86
C THR A 2 9.66 3.83 -3.76
N SER A 3 8.42 3.50 -3.39
CA SER A 3 7.22 3.93 -4.13
C SER A 3 7.12 5.45 -4.31
N ILE A 4 7.46 6.23 -3.27
CA ILE A 4 7.39 7.70 -3.33
C ILE A 4 8.43 8.22 -4.33
N ASN A 5 9.65 7.70 -4.26
CA ASN A 5 10.73 8.10 -5.17
C ASN A 5 10.40 7.76 -6.63
N ILE A 6 9.83 6.58 -6.89
CA ILE A 6 9.40 6.21 -8.25
C ILE A 6 8.36 7.18 -8.78
N HIS A 7 7.37 7.58 -7.98
CA HIS A 7 6.39 8.56 -8.42
C HIS A 7 6.98 9.94 -8.69
N LEU A 8 8.02 10.34 -7.97
CA LEU A 8 8.74 11.57 -8.26
C LEU A 8 9.50 11.47 -9.58
N CYS A 9 10.11 10.32 -9.87
CA CYS A 9 10.76 10.06 -11.16
C CYS A 9 9.73 10.03 -12.30
N ASP A 10 8.58 9.37 -12.11
CA ASP A 10 7.53 9.20 -13.12
C ASP A 10 6.78 10.50 -13.41
N LYS A 11 6.56 11.31 -12.37
CA LYS A 11 5.89 12.61 -12.44
C LYS A 11 6.86 13.68 -11.98
N TYR A 12 7.93 13.86 -12.74
CA TYR A 12 8.95 14.87 -12.48
C TYR A 12 8.55 16.19 -13.14
N LEU A 13 8.82 17.32 -12.47
CA LEU A 13 8.57 18.65 -13.02
C LEU A 13 9.83 19.16 -13.72
N PHE A 14 9.80 19.24 -15.04
CA PHE A 14 10.88 19.85 -15.81
C PHE A 14 10.73 21.38 -15.82
N PRO A 15 11.78 22.13 -15.45
CA PRO A 15 11.76 23.58 -15.49
C PRO A 15 11.62 24.07 -16.93
N ALA A 16 11.07 25.27 -17.10
CA ALA A 16 11.02 25.91 -18.41
C ALA A 16 12.45 26.14 -18.93
N LYS A 17 12.73 25.70 -20.17
CA LYS A 17 14.07 25.73 -20.78
C LYS A 17 14.72 27.12 -20.80
N THR A 18 13.91 28.18 -20.77
CA THR A 18 14.34 29.58 -20.91
C THR A 18 13.96 30.45 -19.70
N GLY A 19 13.54 29.87 -18.58
CA GLY A 19 13.06 30.61 -17.39
C GLY A 19 11.70 31.31 -17.57
N PHE A 20 11.32 31.63 -18.80
CA PHE A 20 9.99 32.06 -19.23
C PHE A 20 9.37 30.94 -20.07
N GLY A 21 8.30 30.30 -19.59
CA GLY A 21 7.60 29.23 -20.31
C GLY A 21 6.78 28.32 -19.39
N SER A 22 6.03 27.40 -20.00
CA SER A 22 5.24 26.41 -19.27
C SER A 22 6.15 25.33 -18.69
N THR A 23 5.91 24.96 -17.43
CA THR A 23 6.54 23.79 -16.82
C THR A 23 5.84 22.54 -17.32
N THR A 24 6.59 21.45 -17.50
CA THR A 24 6.04 20.19 -18.03
C THR A 24 6.29 19.06 -17.05
N TRP A 25 5.25 18.26 -16.82
CA TRP A 25 5.37 17.04 -16.03
C TRP A 25 5.69 15.87 -16.96
N GLY A 26 6.64 15.02 -16.57
CA GLY A 26 7.00 13.85 -17.35
C GLY A 26 7.95 12.92 -16.61
N GLN A 27 8.33 11.84 -17.28
CA GLN A 27 9.25 10.85 -16.74
C GLN A 27 10.69 11.36 -16.81
N ASN A 28 11.42 11.27 -15.71
CA ASN A 28 12.83 11.61 -15.61
C ASN A 28 13.66 10.35 -15.40
N LEU A 29 14.22 9.84 -16.51
CA LEU A 29 15.06 8.65 -16.51
C LEU A 29 16.38 8.84 -15.74
N GLU A 30 16.99 10.02 -15.82
CA GLU A 30 18.24 10.33 -15.10
C GLU A 30 18.02 10.28 -13.58
N GLU A 31 16.90 10.85 -13.10
CA GLU A 31 16.52 10.79 -11.68
C GLU A 31 16.16 9.36 -11.24
N PHE A 32 15.60 8.55 -12.13
CA PHE A 32 15.34 7.14 -11.85
C PHE A 32 16.65 6.35 -11.73
N GLN A 33 17.57 6.51 -12.69
CA GLN A 33 18.87 5.84 -12.70
C GLN A 33 19.70 6.24 -11.48
N SER A 34 19.80 7.53 -11.14
CA SER A 34 20.56 7.98 -9.98
C SER A 34 20.09 7.33 -8.65
N ARG A 35 18.81 6.93 -8.58
CA ARG A 35 18.19 6.34 -7.37
C ARG A 35 18.15 4.82 -7.35
N PHE A 36 18.13 4.18 -8.52
CA PHE A 36 17.84 2.75 -8.66
C PHE A 36 18.84 1.95 -9.51
N ASP A 37 19.71 2.62 -10.28
CA ASP A 37 20.72 1.94 -11.08
C ASP A 37 21.72 1.18 -10.18
N PRO A 38 22.02 -0.10 -10.46
CA PRO A 38 22.90 -0.91 -9.63
C PRO A 38 24.33 -0.38 -9.54
N GLU A 39 24.86 0.24 -10.58
CA GLU A 39 26.23 0.77 -10.62
C GLU A 39 26.29 2.10 -9.85
N LEU A 40 25.34 2.99 -10.06
CA LEU A 40 25.29 4.30 -9.39
C LEU A 40 24.96 4.21 -7.89
N THR A 41 24.32 3.12 -7.46
CA THR A 41 23.79 2.99 -6.09
C THR A 41 24.50 1.92 -5.26
N ASN A 42 25.65 1.40 -5.69
CA ASN A 42 26.35 0.30 -5.00
C ASN A 42 25.42 -0.90 -4.73
N LYS A 43 24.65 -1.31 -5.75
CA LYS A 43 23.65 -2.41 -5.72
C LYS A 43 22.47 -2.20 -4.76
N GLN A 44 22.31 -1.02 -4.14
CA GLN A 44 21.19 -0.74 -3.25
C GLN A 44 19.88 -0.52 -4.00
N GLY A 45 19.94 0.02 -5.23
CA GLY A 45 18.79 0.25 -6.09
C GLY A 45 17.93 -1.00 -6.30
N PRO A 46 18.48 -2.11 -6.82
CA PRO A 46 17.76 -3.37 -6.95
C PRO A 46 17.17 -3.89 -5.64
N GLN A 47 17.87 -3.73 -4.51
CA GLN A 47 17.33 -4.14 -3.20
C GLN A 47 16.13 -3.28 -2.78
N ARG A 48 16.17 -1.97 -3.03
CA ARG A 48 15.03 -1.06 -2.79
C ARG A 48 13.83 -1.42 -3.64
N LEU A 49 14.05 -1.85 -4.89
CA LEU A 49 12.98 -2.34 -5.77
C LEU A 49 12.40 -3.67 -5.26
N LYS A 50 13.23 -4.62 -4.82
CA LYS A 50 12.73 -5.86 -4.15
C LYS A 50 11.86 -5.54 -2.94
N ASN A 51 12.26 -4.56 -2.12
CA ASN A 51 11.47 -4.13 -0.97
C ASN A 51 10.11 -3.50 -1.37
N LEU A 52 10.02 -2.89 -2.56
CA LEU A 52 8.74 -2.41 -3.11
C LEU A 52 7.80 -3.58 -3.41
N TYR A 53 8.29 -4.61 -4.11
CA TYR A 53 7.52 -5.81 -4.40
C TYR A 53 7.11 -6.54 -3.12
N PHE A 54 7.99 -6.60 -2.12
CA PHE A 54 7.64 -7.14 -0.82
C PHE A 54 6.46 -6.40 -0.16
N ALA A 55 6.52 -5.06 -0.12
CA ALA A 55 5.42 -4.25 0.42
C ALA A 55 4.11 -4.46 -0.36
N TYR A 56 4.20 -4.56 -1.70
CA TYR A 56 3.05 -4.85 -2.56
C TYR A 56 2.41 -6.20 -2.22
N LEU A 57 3.22 -7.25 -2.07
CA LEU A 57 2.73 -8.59 -1.72
C LEU A 57 2.11 -8.65 -0.32
N VAL A 58 2.67 -7.92 0.65
CA VAL A 58 2.09 -7.83 2.00
C VAL A 58 0.70 -7.18 1.97
N GLU A 59 0.55 -6.05 1.27
CA GLU A 59 -0.76 -5.40 1.12
C GLU A 59 -1.74 -6.24 0.29
N LEU A 60 -1.27 -6.88 -0.80
CA LEU A 60 -2.07 -7.80 -1.60
C LEU A 60 -2.63 -8.95 -0.76
N ARG A 61 -1.78 -9.57 0.07
CA ARG A 61 -2.18 -10.65 0.96
C ARG A 61 -3.20 -10.18 2.01
N ALA A 62 -3.01 -8.98 2.56
CA ALA A 62 -3.98 -8.40 3.48
C ALA A 62 -5.34 -8.20 2.82
N ILE A 63 -5.38 -7.67 1.59
CA ILE A 63 -6.62 -7.50 0.85
C ILE A 63 -7.26 -8.86 0.55
N ALA A 64 -6.48 -9.85 0.11
CA ALA A 64 -6.95 -11.22 -0.14
C ALA A 64 -7.62 -11.84 1.10
N LYS A 65 -6.99 -11.69 2.27
CA LYS A 65 -7.53 -12.12 3.57
C LYS A 65 -8.81 -11.38 3.98
N ALA A 66 -8.94 -10.10 3.60
CA ALA A 66 -10.12 -9.28 3.88
C ALA A 66 -11.25 -9.42 2.85
N VAL A 67 -11.10 -10.23 1.79
CA VAL A 67 -12.13 -10.31 0.73
C VAL A 67 -13.53 -10.62 1.29
N PRO A 68 -13.74 -11.61 2.19
CA PRO A 68 -15.09 -11.89 2.71
C PRO A 68 -15.68 -10.73 3.51
N TYR A 69 -14.85 -9.97 4.22
CA TYR A 69 -15.25 -8.74 4.91
C TYR A 69 -15.62 -7.63 3.92
N LEU A 70 -14.79 -7.37 2.91
CA LEU A 70 -14.97 -6.29 1.94
C LEU A 70 -16.15 -6.52 0.99
N MET A 71 -16.45 -7.78 0.65
CA MET A 71 -17.62 -8.13 -0.17
C MET A 71 -18.96 -7.85 0.52
N GLN A 72 -18.97 -7.83 1.86
CA GLN A 72 -20.17 -7.53 2.64
C GLN A 72 -20.28 -6.05 3.01
N GLY A 73 -19.25 -5.24 2.71
CA GLY A 73 -19.23 -3.81 3.01
C GLY A 73 -20.22 -3.02 2.16
N GLY A 74 -20.95 -2.12 2.80
CA GLY A 74 -21.70 -1.06 2.12
C GLY A 74 -20.77 0.11 1.80
N PHE A 75 -20.60 0.43 0.52
CA PHE A 75 -19.96 1.66 0.08
C PHE A 75 -21.06 2.70 -0.14
N TYR A 76 -21.14 3.72 0.73
CA TYR A 76 -22.18 4.75 0.68
C TYR A 76 -21.57 6.15 0.50
N THR A 77 -21.85 6.78 -0.62
CA THR A 77 -21.50 8.17 -0.95
C THR A 77 -22.70 9.10 -0.87
N GLY A 78 -23.92 8.56 -0.93
CA GLY A 78 -25.16 9.32 -1.05
C GLY A 78 -25.72 9.35 -2.48
N ASP A 79 -24.97 8.85 -3.46
CA ASP A 79 -25.43 8.63 -4.84
C ASP A 79 -25.49 7.12 -5.13
N GLN A 80 -26.70 6.63 -5.41
CA GLN A 80 -26.93 5.19 -5.65
C GLN A 80 -26.21 4.65 -6.89
N THR A 81 -25.99 5.50 -7.90
CA THR A 81 -25.31 5.14 -9.14
C THR A 81 -23.82 4.97 -8.88
N GLU A 82 -23.21 5.96 -8.21
CA GLU A 82 -21.79 5.89 -7.83
C GLU A 82 -21.52 4.72 -6.87
N ASP A 83 -22.42 4.48 -5.92
CA ASP A 83 -22.31 3.36 -4.97
C ASP A 83 -22.35 2.00 -5.68
N ALA A 84 -23.22 1.85 -6.69
CA ALA A 84 -23.31 0.64 -7.49
C ALA A 84 -22.04 0.42 -8.33
N ASP A 85 -21.54 1.47 -8.99
CA ASP A 85 -20.33 1.42 -9.80
C ASP A 85 -19.08 1.13 -8.96
N LEU A 86 -18.95 1.78 -7.80
CA LEU A 86 -17.87 1.53 -6.85
C LEU A 86 -17.90 0.09 -6.35
N LYS A 87 -19.08 -0.43 -5.98
CA LYS A 87 -19.24 -1.82 -5.53
C LYS A 87 -18.83 -2.80 -6.63
N LYS A 88 -19.25 -2.57 -7.87
CA LYS A 88 -18.87 -3.40 -9.03
C LYS A 88 -17.35 -3.36 -9.27
N GLY A 89 -16.73 -2.18 -9.24
CA GLY A 89 -15.29 -2.01 -9.42
C GLY A 89 -14.48 -2.73 -8.34
N VAL A 90 -14.88 -2.58 -7.07
CA VAL A 90 -14.24 -3.29 -5.95
C VAL A 90 -14.41 -4.79 -6.10
N PHE A 91 -15.59 -5.29 -6.46
CA PHE A 91 -15.83 -6.73 -6.57
C PHE A 91 -14.99 -7.36 -7.69
N ASN A 92 -14.94 -6.74 -8.87
CA ASN A 92 -14.07 -7.18 -9.96
C ASN A 92 -12.61 -7.25 -9.52
N PHE A 93 -12.13 -6.24 -8.79
CA PHE A 93 -10.77 -6.23 -8.26
C PHE A 93 -10.52 -7.35 -7.26
N LEU A 94 -11.45 -7.60 -6.32
CA LEU A 94 -11.33 -8.66 -5.32
C LEU A 94 -11.37 -10.05 -5.95
N ASP A 95 -12.12 -10.24 -7.05
CA ASP A 95 -12.15 -11.51 -7.79
C ASP A 95 -10.83 -11.78 -8.51
N VAL A 96 -10.18 -10.74 -9.06
CA VAL A 96 -8.81 -10.85 -9.60
C VAL A 96 -7.84 -11.26 -8.50
N ILE A 97 -7.92 -10.66 -7.30
CA ILE A 97 -7.04 -11.03 -6.18
C ILE A 97 -7.24 -12.49 -5.76
N LYS A 98 -8.48 -12.98 -5.68
CA LYS A 98 -8.77 -14.39 -5.36
C LYS A 98 -8.17 -15.36 -6.36
N SER A 99 -8.11 -14.98 -7.64
CA SER A 99 -7.53 -15.80 -8.70
C SER A 99 -6.00 -15.87 -8.65
N PHE A 100 -5.37 -14.95 -7.91
CA PHE A 100 -3.92 -14.87 -7.82
C PHE A 100 -3.39 -15.97 -6.88
N PRO A 101 -2.46 -16.84 -7.35
CA PRO A 101 -1.93 -17.93 -6.55
C PRO A 101 -1.18 -17.42 -5.32
N ASP A 102 -1.28 -18.16 -4.21
CA ASP A 102 -0.66 -17.75 -2.95
C ASP A 102 0.87 -17.88 -3.04
N HIS A 103 1.55 -16.74 -3.13
CA HIS A 103 3.01 -16.66 -3.15
C HIS A 103 3.60 -16.28 -1.79
N PHE A 104 2.76 -16.07 -0.78
CA PHE A 104 3.21 -15.57 0.52
C PHE A 104 3.25 -16.69 1.55
N ASP A 105 4.45 -17.16 1.87
CA ASP A 105 4.66 -18.07 3.00
C ASP A 105 4.54 -17.29 4.31
N GLU A 106 3.31 -17.21 4.82
CA GLU A 106 2.95 -16.53 6.07
C GLU A 106 3.74 -17.05 7.26
N SER A 107 4.16 -18.31 7.20
CA SER A 107 5.00 -18.90 8.23
C SER A 107 6.35 -18.21 8.32
N GLN A 108 6.80 -17.43 7.34
CA GLN A 108 8.04 -16.65 7.43
C GLN A 108 7.88 -15.30 8.12
N LEU A 109 6.73 -14.64 7.94
CA LEU A 109 6.46 -13.33 8.52
C LEU A 109 5.87 -13.44 9.93
N PHE A 110 5.15 -14.52 10.21
CA PHE A 110 4.33 -14.70 11.41
C PHE A 110 4.73 -15.92 12.23
N LYS A 111 6.04 -16.18 12.36
CA LYS A 111 6.58 -17.16 13.31
C LYS A 111 6.36 -16.67 14.73
N GLY A 112 5.45 -17.29 15.48
CA GLY A 112 5.38 -17.02 16.91
C GLY A 112 4.22 -17.70 17.62
N ASN A 113 4.41 -17.99 18.90
CA ASN A 113 3.31 -18.38 19.79
C ASN A 113 2.33 -17.21 19.93
N THR A 114 1.06 -17.47 20.27
CA THR A 114 -0.01 -16.46 20.39
C THR A 114 0.38 -15.21 21.21
N LYS A 115 1.29 -15.36 22.19
CA LYS A 115 1.79 -14.26 23.03
C LYS A 115 2.79 -13.34 22.31
N GLU A 116 3.75 -13.91 21.57
CA GLU A 116 4.75 -13.16 20.80
C GLU A 116 4.07 -12.37 19.69
N MET A 117 3.06 -12.98 19.06
CA MET A 117 2.25 -12.34 18.04
C MET A 117 1.46 -11.14 18.57
N LYS A 118 0.85 -11.25 19.76
CA LYS A 118 0.16 -10.13 20.41
C LYS A 118 1.12 -8.99 20.74
N LYS A 119 2.34 -9.32 21.20
CA LYS A 119 3.40 -8.34 21.45
C LYS A 119 3.82 -7.64 20.14
N LEU A 120 4.11 -8.41 19.11
CA LEU A 120 4.50 -7.90 17.79
C LEU A 120 3.42 -7.00 17.18
N LYS A 121 2.14 -7.40 17.26
CA LYS A 121 0.99 -6.57 16.86
C LYS A 121 0.99 -5.23 17.59
N THR A 122 1.23 -5.24 18.89
CA THR A 122 1.23 -4.03 19.73
C THR A 122 2.39 -3.10 19.36
N GLU A 123 3.58 -3.66 19.17
CA GLU A 123 4.77 -2.93 18.73
C GLU A 123 4.55 -2.29 17.36
N PHE A 124 3.99 -3.03 16.39
CA PHE A 124 3.65 -2.46 15.08
C PHE A 124 2.67 -1.30 15.22
N ILE A 125 1.56 -1.46 15.94
CA ILE A 125 0.58 -0.38 16.13
C ILE A 125 1.26 0.87 16.72
N LEU A 126 2.13 0.70 17.71
CA LEU A 126 2.87 1.80 18.31
C LEU A 126 3.82 2.47 17.30
N HIS A 127 4.58 1.69 16.53
CA HIS A 127 5.47 2.22 15.50
C HIS A 127 4.69 3.00 14.42
N PHE A 128 3.58 2.47 13.91
CA PHE A 128 2.77 3.17 12.91
C PHE A 128 2.18 4.49 13.44
N ARG A 129 1.77 4.53 14.72
CA ARG A 129 1.35 5.78 15.38
C ARG A 129 2.49 6.79 15.46
N ASN A 130 3.68 6.35 15.87
CA ASN A 130 4.86 7.22 15.96
C ASN A 130 5.27 7.75 14.58
N ILE A 131 5.26 6.91 13.54
CA ILE A 131 5.55 7.34 12.17
C ILE A 131 4.49 8.34 11.70
N SER A 132 3.21 8.13 12.03
CA SER A 132 2.15 9.09 11.71
C SER A 132 2.37 10.44 12.39
N GLN A 133 2.92 10.49 13.61
CA GLN A 133 3.29 11.73 14.29
C GLN A 133 4.50 12.40 13.63
N ILE A 134 5.49 11.62 13.16
CA ILE A 134 6.63 12.16 12.39
C ILE A 134 6.13 12.84 11.10
N MET A 135 5.10 12.28 10.45
CA MET A 135 4.50 12.91 9.26
C MET A 135 3.88 14.27 9.55
N ASP A 136 3.55 14.60 10.81
CA ASP A 136 3.05 15.93 11.15
C ASP A 136 4.11 17.02 11.02
N CYS A 137 5.39 16.66 11.07
CA CYS A 137 6.53 17.55 10.91
C CYS A 137 6.94 17.77 9.43
N VAL A 138 6.29 17.12 8.47
CA VAL A 138 6.60 17.25 7.05
C VAL A 138 5.99 18.55 6.50
N GLY A 139 6.84 19.48 6.05
CA GLY A 139 6.39 20.80 5.54
C GLY A 139 5.76 20.79 4.15
N CYS A 140 5.92 19.72 3.37
CA CYS A 140 5.24 19.56 2.08
C CYS A 140 3.85 18.96 2.28
N ASP A 141 2.78 19.72 2.00
CA ASP A 141 1.39 19.30 2.25
C ASP A 141 1.01 18.02 1.48
N LYS A 142 1.34 17.95 0.18
CA LYS A 142 1.08 16.75 -0.62
C LYS A 142 1.85 15.55 -0.09
N CYS A 143 3.10 15.75 0.35
CA CYS A 143 3.94 14.70 0.90
C CYS A 143 3.40 14.20 2.24
N LYS A 144 2.93 15.12 3.10
CA LYS A 144 2.27 14.81 4.37
C LYS A 144 0.98 14.04 4.16
N LEU A 145 0.13 14.46 3.22
CA LEU A 145 -1.11 13.78 2.87
C LEU A 145 -0.84 12.32 2.42
N TRP A 146 0.01 12.14 1.40
CA TRP A 146 0.32 10.81 0.89
C TRP A 146 1.09 9.96 1.90
N GLY A 147 1.97 10.57 2.69
CA GLY A 147 2.69 9.89 3.77
C GLY A 147 1.72 9.30 4.79
N LYS A 148 0.83 10.13 5.35
CA LYS A 148 -0.19 9.66 6.32
C LYS A 148 -1.11 8.59 5.72
N LEU A 149 -1.55 8.78 4.47
CA LEU A 149 -2.41 7.82 3.78
C LEU A 149 -1.71 6.47 3.62
N GLN A 150 -0.47 6.44 3.11
CA GLN A 150 0.26 5.18 2.87
C GLN A 150 0.62 4.47 4.18
N ILE A 151 0.97 5.22 5.23
CA ILE A 151 1.25 4.66 6.56
C ILE A 151 -0.02 4.05 7.16
N LEU A 152 -1.16 4.73 7.05
CA LEU A 152 -2.44 4.19 7.51
C LEU A 152 -2.86 2.95 6.71
N GLY A 153 -2.67 2.95 5.39
CA GLY A 153 -2.97 1.79 4.54
C GLY A 153 -2.14 0.56 4.91
N MET A 154 -0.83 0.71 5.05
CA MET A 154 0.06 -0.37 5.51
C MET A 154 -0.28 -0.84 6.93
N GLY A 155 -0.59 0.09 7.84
CA GLY A 155 -1.05 -0.26 9.20
C GLY A 155 -2.37 -1.03 9.19
N THR A 156 -3.28 -0.69 8.29
CA THR A 156 -4.56 -1.40 8.06
C THR A 156 -4.30 -2.79 7.50
N ALA A 157 -3.38 -2.93 6.54
CA ALA A 157 -2.98 -4.22 5.99
C ALA A 157 -2.45 -5.16 7.09
N LEU A 158 -1.54 -4.66 7.92
CA LEU A 158 -1.03 -5.44 9.06
C LEU A 158 -2.12 -5.75 10.09
N LYS A 159 -3.02 -4.80 10.40
CA LYS A 159 -4.17 -5.05 11.26
C LYS A 159 -5.02 -6.21 10.76
N ILE A 160 -5.28 -6.30 9.44
CA ILE A 160 -5.99 -7.42 8.82
C ILE A 160 -5.19 -8.72 8.96
N LEU A 161 -3.90 -8.70 8.63
CA LEU A 161 -3.05 -9.88 8.68
C LEU A 161 -3.00 -10.47 10.10
N PHE A 162 -2.89 -9.63 11.13
CA PHE A 162 -2.91 -9.98 12.56
C PHE A 162 -4.32 -10.23 13.16
N SER A 163 -5.36 -10.42 12.33
CA SER A 163 -6.73 -10.70 12.78
C SER A 163 -7.20 -12.09 12.34
N GLY A 164 -8.12 -12.70 13.08
CA GLY A 164 -8.61 -14.07 12.87
C GLY A 164 -8.07 -15.10 13.88
N ASP A 165 -8.77 -16.23 14.03
CA ASP A 165 -8.51 -17.26 15.06
C ASP A 165 -7.29 -18.14 14.78
N SER A 166 -6.81 -18.17 13.53
CA SER A 166 -5.52 -18.76 13.15
C SER A 166 -4.91 -17.94 12.03
N MET A 167 -3.58 -17.82 11.97
CA MET A 167 -2.84 -17.15 10.89
C MET A 167 -2.34 -18.18 9.88
N SER A 168 -3.25 -19.06 9.46
CA SER A 168 -3.01 -20.10 8.47
C SER A 168 -3.31 -19.59 7.05
N PRO A 169 -2.79 -20.24 5.99
CA PRO A 169 -2.97 -19.86 4.58
C PRO A 169 -4.42 -19.71 4.09
N GLY A 170 -5.41 -20.20 4.84
CA GLY A 170 -6.85 -20.04 4.56
C GLY A 170 -7.60 -19.10 5.53
N SER A 171 -6.88 -18.37 6.38
CA SER A 171 -7.48 -17.47 7.36
C SER A 171 -8.10 -16.26 6.68
N THR A 172 -9.40 -16.10 6.80
CA THR A 172 -10.13 -14.94 6.30
C THR A 172 -10.72 -14.14 7.43
N VAL A 173 -10.89 -12.84 7.22
CA VAL A 173 -11.64 -11.99 8.14
C VAL A 173 -13.05 -11.78 7.60
N ASN A 174 -14.05 -11.89 8.47
CA ASN A 174 -15.46 -11.72 8.13
C ASN A 174 -16.12 -10.67 9.03
N THR A 175 -17.33 -10.24 8.67
CA THR A 175 -18.10 -9.24 9.45
C THR A 175 -18.69 -9.81 10.74
N THR A 176 -18.73 -11.14 10.90
CA THR A 176 -19.29 -11.80 12.08
C THR A 176 -18.30 -11.82 13.26
N SER A 177 -17.02 -11.57 13.01
CA SER A 177 -16.01 -11.40 14.06
C SER A 177 -16.26 -10.10 14.84
N LYS A 178 -16.89 -10.20 16.01
CA LYS A 178 -17.20 -9.05 16.89
C LYS A 178 -15.97 -8.20 17.25
N ASP A 179 -14.77 -8.78 17.20
CA ASP A 179 -13.52 -8.12 17.59
C ASP A 179 -12.77 -7.46 16.41
N PHE A 180 -13.34 -7.48 15.19
CA PHE A 180 -12.71 -6.89 14.01
C PHE A 180 -13.65 -5.96 13.25
N GLN A 181 -13.26 -4.69 13.15
CA GLN A 181 -13.93 -3.69 12.34
C GLN A 181 -12.90 -2.80 11.64
N LEU A 182 -13.16 -2.48 10.38
CA LEU A 182 -12.46 -1.45 9.62
C LEU A 182 -13.36 -0.22 9.49
N THR A 183 -12.80 0.94 9.78
CA THR A 183 -13.42 2.24 9.51
C THR A 183 -13.37 2.58 8.02
N ARG A 184 -14.24 3.49 7.57
CA ARG A 184 -14.21 4.01 6.19
C ARG A 184 -12.82 4.53 5.81
N THR A 185 -12.16 5.25 6.73
CA THR A 185 -10.83 5.82 6.51
C THR A 185 -9.76 4.74 6.33
N GLU A 186 -9.80 3.66 7.12
CA GLU A 186 -8.90 2.52 6.96
C GLU A 186 -9.09 1.82 5.61
N ILE A 187 -10.35 1.62 5.18
CA ILE A 187 -10.65 1.00 3.87
C ILE A 187 -10.14 1.88 2.73
N VAL A 188 -10.42 3.19 2.76
CA VAL A 188 -9.94 4.14 1.75
C VAL A 188 -8.42 4.15 1.70
N ALA A 189 -7.75 4.19 2.87
CA ALA A 189 -6.30 4.20 2.94
C ALA A 189 -5.69 2.90 2.43
N LEU A 190 -6.29 1.73 2.72
CA LEU A 190 -5.83 0.43 2.25
C LEU A 190 -5.80 0.36 0.72
N PHE A 191 -6.91 0.68 0.05
CA PHE A 191 -6.96 0.65 -1.41
C PHE A 191 -6.06 1.70 -2.06
N ASN A 192 -6.00 2.91 -1.51
CA ASN A 192 -5.17 3.96 -2.08
C ASN A 192 -3.67 3.68 -1.86
N ALA A 193 -3.27 3.14 -0.71
CA ALA A 193 -1.88 2.74 -0.47
C ALA A 193 -1.46 1.64 -1.45
N PHE A 194 -2.28 0.62 -1.62
CA PHE A 194 -2.04 -0.47 -2.57
C PHE A 194 -1.99 0.06 -4.01
N GLY A 195 -2.92 0.95 -4.37
CA GLY A 195 -2.94 1.62 -5.67
C GLY A 195 -1.63 2.36 -5.97
N ARG A 196 -1.04 3.04 -4.98
CA ARG A 196 0.28 3.69 -5.14
C ARG A 196 1.39 2.66 -5.36
N LEU A 197 1.41 1.54 -4.63
CA LEU A 197 2.37 0.48 -4.88
C LEU A 197 2.22 -0.08 -6.29
N SER A 198 0.98 -0.34 -6.71
CA SER A 198 0.64 -0.81 -8.07
C SER A 198 1.11 0.17 -9.15
N SER A 199 0.82 1.47 -9.01
CA SER A 199 1.29 2.49 -9.95
C SER A 199 2.82 2.58 -10.00
N SER A 200 3.49 2.35 -8.87
CA SER A 200 4.96 2.35 -8.84
C SER A 200 5.54 1.16 -9.61
N ILE A 201 4.93 -0.02 -9.47
CA ILE A 201 5.35 -1.22 -10.22
C ILE A 201 5.11 -1.02 -11.71
N TYR A 202 3.94 -0.48 -12.09
CA TYR A 202 3.65 -0.12 -13.49
C TYR A 202 4.66 0.89 -14.04
N ALA A 203 4.99 1.94 -13.27
CA ALA A 203 5.96 2.94 -13.69
C ALA A 203 7.37 2.35 -13.91
N ILE A 204 7.79 1.35 -13.12
CA ILE A 204 9.06 0.65 -13.35
C ILE A 204 9.08 0.00 -14.73
N GLU A 205 7.98 -0.60 -15.18
CA GLU A 205 7.88 -1.19 -16.52
C GLU A 205 8.04 -0.12 -17.61
N SER A 206 7.44 1.05 -17.43
CA SER A 206 7.62 2.18 -18.35
C SER A 206 9.04 2.76 -18.40
N PHE A 207 9.85 2.57 -17.35
CA PHE A 207 11.26 2.98 -17.29
C PHE A 207 12.23 1.94 -17.87
N ARG A 208 11.78 0.70 -18.11
CA ARG A 208 12.59 -0.37 -18.72
C ARG A 208 12.67 -0.21 -20.23
#